data_AF-A0A535DKZ0-F1
#
_entry.id   AF-A0A535DKZ0-F1
#
_cell.length_a   1.000
_cell.length_b   1.000
_cell.length_c   1.000
_cell.angle_alpha   90.00
_cell.angle_beta   90.00
_cell.angle_gamma   90.00
#
_symmetry.space_group_name_H-M   'P 1'
#
loop_
_entity.id
_entity.type
_entity.pdbx_description
1 polymer ?
#
loop_
_entity_poly.entity_id
_entity_poly.type
_entity_poly.pdbx_seq_one_letter_code
_entity_poly.pdbx_strand_id
1 'polypeptide(L)'
;MARSCTFRSHYPPPRRVPLIFPALLIASILIGLVVAGGSQTSPAIAAAGHVWAQRAPVAAAGVAPAAHVAGCPATPDFSFSVPDPADDSFGAGLKHEITDVSVEGDATTFCLTVDFADPVDPADAATGQELVGFVDFDTDADAATGFPSNADFFCPSHAGIGSEAFLDMFSVSGGTGSIFDYNTLTTTPVPVTFDTTSFTAVIPLSAIGGDNSLNFTMVLGTLAEPTDCAPDGASIHSPDGSIVLFVPLEVSLVIDQTGTVVPKTGAASLSGTVDCSKPSSVGLNGSLRQRSGRGSITGFFSSTLQCDGTTVWRAMVTSDSGPFAGGPADVSVNAFAFTFDEFASADASATVRLQGTRTTSGVCPRTGNDGFEAGAVDSNVIPCWTVTDLGSGSWCNQSGTVPPQGPCSGSVAAVAVPPEGLQAAMTNQSGPGSHLLYRCGVLRSGSISFQLYLNNLAGIFTSPPTLDPNAFPNQQFRADLVAAAAASADPFTVAPGDVLLNLYQTQPGDPPVSGYLQVSDDASSLVGQEVCLRFAEVDDLGNFDAGVDDVRIDLRTVRTH
;
A
#
# COMPACT_ATOMS: atom_id res chain seq x y z
N MET A 1 -64.58 -29.17 -4.85
CA MET A 1 -63.93 -29.93 -5.94
C MET A 1 -62.82 -29.06 -6.52
N ALA A 2 -61.68 -29.68 -6.83
CA ALA A 2 -60.46 -29.08 -7.41
C ALA A 2 -59.58 -28.26 -6.44
N ARG A 3 -58.25 -28.36 -6.45
CA ARG A 3 -57.28 -29.33 -7.01
C ARG A 3 -55.93 -28.99 -6.34
N SER A 4 -55.13 -30.03 -6.11
CA SER A 4 -53.77 -29.97 -5.56
C SER A 4 -52.79 -29.28 -6.52
N CYS A 5 -51.81 -28.54 -5.97
CA CYS A 5 -50.51 -28.26 -6.60
C CYS A 5 -49.44 -28.06 -5.52
N THR A 6 -48.80 -29.17 -5.13
CA THR A 6 -47.49 -29.21 -4.47
C THR A 6 -46.39 -29.05 -5.51
N PHE A 7 -45.61 -27.96 -5.43
CA PHE A 7 -44.34 -27.83 -6.16
C PHE A 7 -43.21 -28.40 -5.31
N ARG A 8 -42.61 -29.49 -5.79
CA ARG A 8 -41.46 -30.18 -5.20
C ARG A 8 -40.24 -29.73 -6.02
N SER A 9 -39.39 -28.87 -5.48
CA SER A 9 -38.09 -28.56 -6.10
C SER A 9 -37.11 -29.68 -5.78
N HIS A 10 -36.69 -30.40 -6.82
CA HIS A 10 -35.58 -31.34 -6.79
C HIS A 10 -34.28 -30.57 -7.08
N TYR A 11 -33.44 -30.39 -6.07
CA TYR A 11 -32.03 -30.04 -6.25
C TYR A 11 -31.20 -31.34 -6.29
N PRO A 12 -30.40 -31.59 -7.35
CA PRO A 12 -29.42 -32.66 -7.33
C PRO A 12 -28.16 -32.22 -6.55
N PRO A 13 -27.44 -33.16 -5.88
CA PRO A 13 -26.23 -32.82 -5.15
C PRO A 13 -25.05 -32.51 -6.10
N PRO A 14 -24.07 -31.69 -5.67
CA PRO A 14 -22.96 -31.27 -6.51
C PRO A 14 -22.04 -32.45 -6.86
N ARG A 15 -21.73 -32.58 -8.16
CA ARG A 15 -20.75 -33.52 -8.69
C ARG A 15 -19.34 -33.02 -8.34
N ARG A 16 -18.54 -33.88 -7.70
CA ARG A 16 -17.10 -33.69 -7.55
C ARG A 16 -16.45 -33.71 -8.93
N VAL A 17 -15.84 -32.60 -9.33
CA VAL A 17 -14.97 -32.51 -10.50
C VAL A 17 -13.53 -32.72 -10.01
N PRO A 18 -12.79 -33.74 -10.50
CA PRO A 18 -11.38 -33.86 -10.18
C PRO A 18 -10.60 -32.85 -11.02
N LEU A 19 -9.82 -32.00 -10.33
CA LEU A 19 -8.78 -31.17 -10.95
C LEU A 19 -7.72 -32.09 -11.55
N ILE A 20 -7.60 -32.05 -12.88
CA ILE A 20 -6.54 -32.70 -13.64
C ILE A 20 -5.40 -31.70 -13.73
N PHE A 21 -4.31 -31.94 -13.00
CA PHE A 21 -3.03 -31.27 -13.18
C PHE A 21 -2.37 -31.79 -14.47
N PRO A 22 -1.87 -30.94 -15.38
CA PRO A 22 -1.01 -31.38 -16.46
C PRO A 22 0.39 -31.64 -15.89
N ALA A 23 0.79 -32.90 -15.85
CA ALA A 23 2.16 -33.31 -15.58
C ALA A 23 3.05 -32.93 -16.77
N LEU A 24 4.00 -32.01 -16.55
CA LEU A 24 5.06 -31.74 -17.51
C LEU A 24 6.07 -32.91 -17.49
N LEU A 25 6.36 -33.44 -18.67
CA LEU A 25 7.38 -34.47 -18.90
C LEU A 25 8.78 -33.91 -18.56
N ILE A 26 9.47 -34.53 -17.60
CA ILE A 26 10.93 -34.41 -17.47
C ILE A 26 11.53 -35.69 -18.06
N ALA A 27 12.25 -35.53 -19.17
CA ALA A 27 13.03 -36.58 -19.79
C ALA A 27 14.36 -36.74 -19.02
N SER A 28 14.50 -37.86 -18.32
CA SER A 28 15.77 -38.26 -17.69
C SER A 28 16.74 -38.81 -18.75
N ILE A 29 17.95 -38.25 -18.84
CA ILE A 29 19.07 -38.87 -19.53
C ILE A 29 20.15 -39.22 -18.49
N LEU A 30 20.28 -40.52 -18.24
CA LEU A 30 21.39 -41.16 -17.53
C LEU A 30 22.61 -41.23 -18.46
N ILE A 31 23.78 -40.73 -18.03
CA ILE A 31 25.08 -41.18 -18.57
C ILE A 31 26.10 -41.39 -17.44
N GLY A 32 26.31 -42.67 -17.13
CA GLY A 32 27.61 -43.35 -17.15
C GLY A 32 28.83 -42.69 -16.50
N LEU A 33 29.07 -43.07 -15.24
CA LEU A 33 30.34 -43.01 -14.53
C LEU A 33 31.44 -43.80 -15.26
N VAL A 34 32.60 -43.18 -15.55
CA VAL A 34 33.88 -43.89 -15.75
C VAL A 34 34.98 -43.18 -14.96
N VAL A 35 35.54 -43.93 -14.00
CA VAL A 35 36.62 -43.53 -13.10
C VAL A 35 37.99 -43.83 -13.72
N ALA A 36 38.88 -42.84 -13.71
CA ALA A 36 40.34 -42.98 -13.68
C ALA A 36 40.89 -41.63 -13.17
N GLY A 37 41.58 -41.48 -12.04
CA GLY A 37 42.67 -42.30 -11.51
C GLY A 37 43.99 -41.61 -11.84
N GLY A 38 44.48 -40.69 -10.99
CA GLY A 38 45.75 -40.00 -11.25
C GLY A 38 46.15 -38.96 -10.20
N SER A 39 46.73 -39.44 -9.10
CA SER A 39 47.42 -38.67 -8.04
C SER A 39 48.67 -37.93 -8.53
N GLN A 40 48.94 -36.72 -8.00
CA GLN A 40 50.27 -36.17 -7.67
C GLN A 40 50.15 -34.81 -6.96
N THR A 41 50.25 -34.76 -5.62
CA THR A 41 51.42 -34.30 -4.82
C THR A 41 51.76 -32.81 -4.91
N SER A 42 51.32 -32.04 -3.92
CA SER A 42 51.91 -30.76 -3.51
C SER A 42 53.25 -30.95 -2.79
N PRO A 43 54.10 -29.91 -2.76
CA PRO A 43 54.92 -29.63 -1.59
C PRO A 43 54.60 -28.25 -1.01
N ALA A 44 54.41 -28.22 0.31
CA ALA A 44 54.47 -27.02 1.14
C ALA A 44 55.93 -26.67 1.48
N ILE A 45 56.09 -25.60 2.29
CA ILE A 45 57.27 -25.11 3.04
C ILE A 45 57.85 -23.82 2.39
N ALA A 46 58.08 -22.68 3.05
CA ALA A 46 58.22 -22.35 4.47
C ALA A 46 57.82 -20.88 4.75
N ALA A 47 57.41 -20.64 5.99
CA ALA A 47 57.39 -19.32 6.62
C ALA A 47 58.81 -18.84 6.97
N ALA A 48 59.06 -17.55 6.80
CA ALA A 48 60.13 -16.83 7.49
C ALA A 48 59.68 -15.39 7.74
N GLY A 49 59.44 -15.04 9.00
CA GLY A 49 59.23 -13.66 9.43
C GLY A 49 60.55 -12.90 9.50
N HIS A 50 60.50 -11.58 9.35
CA HIS A 50 61.04 -10.59 10.29
C HIS A 50 61.02 -9.15 9.74
N VAL A 51 60.64 -8.23 10.65
CA VAL A 51 61.04 -6.82 10.76
C VAL A 51 60.18 -5.79 10.03
N TRP A 52 59.46 -5.04 10.86
CA TRP A 52 58.83 -3.76 10.55
C TRP A 52 59.90 -2.69 10.34
N ALA A 53 60.01 -2.18 9.12
CA ALA A 53 60.70 -0.94 8.82
C ALA A 53 59.78 -0.09 7.93
N GLN A 54 59.31 1.03 8.46
CA GLN A 54 58.55 2.04 7.72
C GLN A 54 59.42 2.55 6.56
N ARG A 55 58.98 2.26 5.32
CA ARG A 55 59.45 2.94 4.12
C ARG A 55 58.39 3.93 3.67
N ALA A 56 58.87 5.14 3.37
CA ALA A 56 58.13 6.22 2.73
C ALA A 56 57.37 5.74 1.48
N PRO A 57 56.26 6.39 1.10
CA PRO A 57 55.39 5.91 0.03
C PRO A 57 56.18 5.85 -1.27
N VAL A 58 56.37 4.62 -1.76
CA VAL A 58 56.72 4.38 -3.15
C VAL A 58 55.46 4.74 -3.93
N ALA A 59 55.57 5.75 -4.80
CA ALA A 59 54.52 6.10 -5.74
C ALA A 59 54.02 4.82 -6.41
N ALA A 60 52.73 4.54 -6.27
CA ALA A 60 52.08 3.46 -6.98
C ALA A 60 52.40 3.64 -8.48
N ALA A 61 53.19 2.71 -9.02
CA ALA A 61 53.23 2.53 -10.46
C ALA A 61 51.78 2.23 -10.85
N GLY A 62 51.20 3.09 -11.69
CA GLY A 62 49.81 2.98 -12.11
C GLY A 62 49.53 1.57 -12.59
N VAL A 63 48.57 0.93 -11.94
CA VAL A 63 47.82 -0.15 -12.55
C VAL A 63 47.25 0.47 -13.82
N ALA A 64 47.61 -0.09 -14.98
CA ALA A 64 46.99 0.32 -16.23
C ALA A 64 45.46 0.16 -16.06
N PRO A 65 44.64 1.14 -16.46
CA PRO A 65 43.19 0.91 -16.45
C PRO A 65 42.91 -0.35 -17.29
N ALA A 66 41.98 -1.17 -16.83
CA ALA A 66 41.48 -2.31 -17.59
C ALA A 66 41.19 -1.84 -19.04
N ALA A 67 41.50 -2.68 -20.03
CA ALA A 67 41.27 -2.32 -21.41
C ALA A 67 39.78 -1.99 -21.58
N HIS A 68 39.49 -0.76 -22.04
CA HIS A 68 38.13 -0.30 -22.27
C HIS A 68 37.37 -1.30 -23.17
N VAL A 69 36.25 -1.84 -22.68
CA VAL A 69 35.43 -2.80 -23.43
C VAL A 69 34.68 -2.06 -24.52
N ALA A 70 34.89 -2.47 -25.77
CA ALA A 70 34.26 -1.84 -26.92
C ALA A 70 32.73 -1.93 -26.82
N GLY A 71 32.07 -0.77 -26.75
CA GLY A 71 30.63 -0.65 -26.56
C GLY A 71 30.23 0.02 -25.24
N CYS A 72 31.11 -0.02 -24.22
CA CYS A 72 30.90 0.72 -22.99
C CYS A 72 31.27 2.20 -23.14
N PRO A 73 30.65 3.10 -22.35
CA PRO A 73 31.00 4.51 -22.38
C PRO A 73 32.45 4.72 -21.94
N ALA A 74 33.20 5.59 -22.64
CA ALA A 74 34.58 5.93 -22.24
C ALA A 74 34.63 6.87 -21.03
N THR A 75 33.53 7.59 -20.78
CA THR A 75 33.30 8.45 -19.62
C THR A 75 31.88 8.18 -19.14
N PRO A 76 31.67 7.18 -18.27
CA PRO A 76 30.34 6.85 -17.79
C PRO A 76 29.73 8.00 -16.98
N ASP A 77 28.41 8.18 -17.10
CA ASP A 77 27.64 9.09 -16.23
C ASP A 77 27.46 8.48 -14.83
N PHE A 78 27.44 7.15 -14.73
CA PHE A 78 27.39 6.41 -13.47
C PHE A 78 28.25 5.16 -13.52
N SER A 79 28.86 4.82 -12.39
CA SER A 79 29.66 3.62 -12.23
C SER A 79 29.69 3.19 -10.76
N PHE A 80 29.58 1.90 -10.53
CA PHE A 80 29.67 1.29 -9.21
C PHE A 80 30.20 -0.15 -9.31
N SER A 81 30.62 -0.69 -8.17
CA SER A 81 31.07 -2.07 -8.01
C SER A 81 30.61 -2.58 -6.66
N VAL A 82 30.07 -3.79 -6.66
CA VAL A 82 29.49 -4.48 -5.52
C VAL A 82 30.27 -5.79 -5.35
N PRO A 83 31.04 -5.93 -4.26
CA PRO A 83 31.75 -7.17 -4.01
C PRO A 83 30.77 -8.25 -3.57
N ASP A 84 31.00 -9.47 -4.05
CA ASP A 84 30.26 -10.66 -3.64
C ASP A 84 31.06 -11.41 -2.56
N PRO A 85 30.41 -12.02 -1.56
CA PRO A 85 31.11 -12.81 -0.55
C PRO A 85 31.87 -13.96 -1.21
N ALA A 86 33.09 -14.24 -0.73
CA ALA A 86 33.83 -15.41 -1.21
C ALA A 86 33.39 -16.69 -0.48
N ASP A 87 33.47 -17.81 -1.20
CA ASP A 87 33.16 -19.18 -0.80
C ASP A 87 31.67 -19.45 -0.48
N ASP A 88 30.73 -18.76 -1.14
CA ASP A 88 29.28 -19.01 -1.01
C ASP A 88 28.65 -19.75 -2.20
N SER A 89 29.41 -20.04 -3.27
CA SER A 89 28.94 -20.87 -4.37
C SER A 89 28.43 -22.25 -3.92
N PHE A 90 27.35 -22.69 -4.55
CA PHE A 90 26.62 -23.92 -4.27
C PHE A 90 26.67 -24.91 -5.45
N GLY A 91 25.93 -26.01 -5.34
CA GLY A 91 25.98 -27.10 -6.31
C GLY A 91 27.14 -28.08 -6.10
N ALA A 92 27.33 -28.97 -7.05
CA ALA A 92 28.29 -30.07 -7.06
C ALA A 92 29.23 -30.00 -8.29
N GLY A 93 30.50 -30.37 -8.10
CA GLY A 93 31.47 -30.37 -9.20
C GLY A 93 32.13 -29.01 -9.40
N LEU A 94 32.27 -28.57 -10.66
CA LEU A 94 32.79 -27.25 -11.00
C LEU A 94 31.79 -26.19 -10.58
N LYS A 95 32.28 -25.10 -9.97
CA LYS A 95 31.48 -23.96 -9.55
C LYS A 95 32.07 -22.69 -10.13
N HIS A 96 31.23 -21.89 -10.77
CA HIS A 96 31.58 -20.52 -11.08
C HIS A 96 31.20 -19.69 -9.86
N GLU A 97 32.22 -19.19 -9.18
CA GLU A 97 32.11 -18.34 -7.99
C GLU A 97 32.24 -16.88 -8.42
N ILE A 98 31.20 -16.09 -8.18
CA ILE A 98 31.17 -14.65 -8.42
C ILE A 98 31.98 -13.96 -7.30
N THR A 99 32.67 -12.88 -7.64
CA THR A 99 33.52 -12.15 -6.68
C THR A 99 33.28 -10.65 -6.71
N ASP A 100 32.84 -10.12 -7.85
CA ASP A 100 32.46 -8.72 -7.98
C ASP A 100 31.43 -8.57 -9.10
N VAL A 101 30.48 -7.66 -8.88
CA VAL A 101 29.53 -7.20 -9.89
C VAL A 101 29.74 -5.71 -10.06
N SER A 102 30.19 -5.30 -11.24
CA SER A 102 30.44 -3.90 -11.55
C SER A 102 29.62 -3.41 -12.74
N VAL A 103 29.22 -2.14 -12.68
CA VAL A 103 28.43 -1.48 -13.71
C VAL A 103 29.06 -0.16 -14.08
N GLU A 104 29.07 0.12 -15.38
CA GLU A 104 29.37 1.43 -15.93
C GLU A 104 28.31 1.77 -16.97
N GLY A 105 27.81 3.01 -16.98
CA GLY A 105 26.76 3.37 -17.93
C GLY A 105 26.59 4.87 -18.17
N ASP A 106 25.75 5.16 -19.15
CA ASP A 106 25.34 6.51 -19.54
C ASP A 106 23.82 6.53 -19.82
N ALA A 107 23.30 7.63 -20.35
CA ALA A 107 21.88 7.77 -20.70
C ALA A 107 21.35 6.73 -21.74
N THR A 108 22.20 5.89 -22.32
CA THR A 108 21.81 4.92 -23.37
C THR A 108 22.31 3.50 -23.14
N THR A 109 23.37 3.33 -22.36
CA THR A 109 24.10 2.06 -22.24
C THR A 109 24.29 1.69 -20.78
N PHE A 110 24.07 0.41 -20.49
CA PHE A 110 24.35 -0.25 -19.22
C PHE A 110 25.36 -1.37 -19.47
N CYS A 111 26.60 -1.19 -19.03
CA CYS A 111 27.62 -2.22 -19.10
C CYS A 111 27.73 -2.95 -17.78
N LEU A 112 27.29 -4.20 -17.77
CA LEU A 112 27.42 -5.11 -16.64
C LEU A 112 28.69 -5.94 -16.80
N THR A 113 29.58 -5.90 -15.82
CA THR A 113 30.73 -6.80 -15.73
C THR A 113 30.61 -7.66 -14.47
N VAL A 114 30.83 -8.95 -14.62
CA VAL A 114 30.82 -9.91 -13.50
C VAL A 114 32.15 -10.63 -13.48
N ASP A 115 32.83 -10.54 -12.34
CA ASP A 115 34.14 -11.14 -12.08
C ASP A 115 33.99 -12.43 -11.28
N PHE A 116 34.77 -13.44 -11.63
CA PHE A 116 34.76 -14.77 -11.05
C PHE A 116 36.10 -15.15 -10.43
N ALA A 117 36.08 -16.05 -9.44
CA ALA A 117 37.30 -16.56 -8.81
C ALA A 117 38.13 -17.46 -9.75
N ASP A 118 37.45 -18.19 -10.63
CA ASP A 118 38.02 -19.17 -11.56
C ASP A 118 37.68 -18.84 -13.02
N PRO A 119 38.37 -19.45 -14.01
CA PRO A 119 38.14 -19.10 -15.40
C PRO A 119 36.72 -19.42 -15.91
N VAL A 120 36.16 -18.51 -16.70
CA VAL A 120 34.83 -18.65 -17.30
C VAL A 120 34.90 -18.54 -18.83
N ASP A 121 34.17 -19.39 -19.53
CA ASP A 121 34.10 -19.41 -20.98
C ASP A 121 32.66 -19.17 -21.47
N PRO A 122 32.46 -18.67 -22.70
CA PRO A 122 31.12 -18.49 -23.27
C PRO A 122 30.41 -19.84 -23.46
N ALA A 123 29.07 -19.79 -23.51
CA ALA A 123 28.22 -20.98 -23.58
C ALA A 123 28.49 -21.89 -24.80
N ASP A 124 29.05 -21.36 -25.90
CA ASP A 124 29.39 -22.10 -27.11
C ASP A 124 30.84 -22.61 -27.18
N ALA A 125 31.63 -22.50 -26.10
CA ALA A 125 33.06 -22.80 -26.09
C ALA A 125 33.41 -24.31 -26.12
N ALA A 126 32.56 -25.17 -25.54
CA ALA A 126 32.81 -26.62 -25.40
C ALA A 126 34.13 -26.97 -24.65
N THR A 127 34.49 -26.18 -23.64
CA THR A 127 35.69 -26.31 -22.80
C THR A 127 35.45 -26.98 -21.44
N GLY A 128 34.19 -27.07 -20.98
CA GLY A 128 33.83 -27.49 -19.63
C GLY A 128 33.82 -26.38 -18.58
N GLN A 129 34.20 -25.15 -18.96
CA GLN A 129 34.13 -23.94 -18.12
C GLN A 129 33.01 -23.00 -18.57
N GLU A 130 32.02 -23.50 -19.32
CA GLU A 130 30.95 -22.68 -19.88
C GLU A 130 30.11 -22.03 -18.77
N LEU A 131 29.91 -20.72 -18.88
CA LEU A 131 29.04 -19.94 -18.01
C LEU A 131 27.67 -19.75 -18.66
N VAL A 132 26.62 -20.10 -17.92
CA VAL A 132 25.21 -19.88 -18.28
C VAL A 132 24.42 -19.43 -17.07
N GLY A 133 23.15 -19.09 -17.27
CA GLY A 133 22.28 -18.56 -16.22
C GLY A 133 21.48 -17.36 -16.68
N PHE A 134 21.03 -16.58 -15.72
CA PHE A 134 20.15 -15.44 -15.92
C PHE A 134 20.63 -14.25 -15.11
N VAL A 135 20.52 -13.05 -15.70
CA VAL A 135 20.54 -11.78 -14.96
C VAL A 135 19.16 -11.16 -15.13
N ASP A 136 18.41 -11.04 -14.04
CA ASP A 136 17.06 -10.50 -14.02
C ASP A 136 17.08 -8.99 -13.73
N PHE A 137 16.22 -8.23 -14.41
CA PHE A 137 16.09 -6.78 -14.31
C PHE A 137 14.64 -6.42 -13.97
N ASP A 138 14.48 -5.75 -12.84
CA ASP A 138 13.29 -5.01 -12.40
C ASP A 138 13.45 -3.55 -12.84
N THR A 139 12.82 -3.25 -13.97
CA THR A 139 13.04 -2.06 -14.79
C THR A 139 12.30 -0.83 -14.31
N ASP A 140 11.28 -0.98 -13.47
CA ASP A 140 10.62 0.13 -12.79
C ASP A 140 10.99 0.24 -11.29
N ALA A 141 11.87 -0.65 -10.83
CA ALA A 141 12.34 -0.77 -9.45
C ALA A 141 11.20 -0.99 -8.45
N ASP A 142 10.08 -1.55 -8.92
CA ASP A 142 8.93 -1.91 -8.11
C ASP A 142 8.82 -3.45 -8.03
N ALA A 143 9.31 -4.00 -6.92
CA ALA A 143 9.25 -5.43 -6.68
C ALA A 143 7.82 -6.02 -6.64
N ALA A 144 6.77 -5.19 -6.60
CA ALA A 144 5.38 -5.64 -6.67
C ALA A 144 4.86 -5.84 -8.11
N THR A 145 5.56 -5.35 -9.12
CA THR A 145 5.27 -5.56 -10.55
C THR A 145 6.13 -6.68 -11.13
N GLY A 146 6.01 -6.95 -12.43
CA GLY A 146 6.83 -7.97 -13.09
C GLY A 146 6.52 -9.43 -12.76
N PHE A 147 7.50 -10.29 -13.07
CA PHE A 147 7.47 -11.74 -12.85
C PHE A 147 8.48 -12.14 -11.77
N PRO A 148 8.24 -13.24 -11.03
CA PRO A 148 9.25 -13.77 -10.11
C PRO A 148 10.58 -14.00 -10.83
N SER A 149 11.68 -13.56 -10.22
CA SER A 149 13.02 -13.67 -10.82
C SER A 149 13.49 -15.12 -10.90
N ASN A 150 14.44 -15.41 -11.80
CA ASN A 150 15.08 -16.72 -11.85
C ASN A 150 15.92 -16.95 -10.58
N ALA A 151 16.51 -15.89 -10.02
CA ALA A 151 17.20 -15.95 -8.74
C ALA A 151 16.29 -16.48 -7.62
N ASP A 152 15.04 -16.01 -7.50
CA ASP A 152 14.11 -16.51 -6.47
C ASP A 152 13.77 -18.01 -6.63
N PHE A 153 13.93 -18.56 -7.83
CA PHE A 153 13.67 -19.97 -8.09
C PHE A 153 14.89 -20.87 -7.83
N PHE A 154 16.09 -20.37 -8.13
CA PHE A 154 17.32 -21.18 -8.12
C PHE A 154 18.27 -20.88 -6.95
N CYS A 155 18.20 -19.68 -6.37
CA CYS A 155 19.07 -19.26 -5.27
C CYS A 155 18.54 -19.76 -3.91
N PRO A 156 19.42 -19.93 -2.90
CA PRO A 156 19.00 -20.31 -1.55
C PRO A 156 18.13 -19.27 -0.85
N SER A 157 18.31 -17.99 -1.19
CA SER A 157 17.62 -16.84 -0.63
C SER A 157 16.97 -16.03 -1.74
N HIS A 158 15.80 -15.46 -1.45
CA HIS A 158 15.04 -14.66 -2.42
C HIS A 158 15.71 -13.29 -2.62
N ALA A 159 15.88 -12.90 -3.87
CA ALA A 159 16.32 -11.56 -4.27
C ALA A 159 15.16 -10.55 -4.17
N GLY A 160 13.93 -11.02 -4.36
CA GLY A 160 12.73 -10.23 -4.11
C GLY A 160 12.52 -9.08 -5.08
N ILE A 161 12.78 -9.31 -6.36
CA ILE A 161 12.53 -8.33 -7.44
C ILE A 161 11.42 -8.80 -8.36
N GLY A 162 10.70 -7.84 -8.95
CA GLY A 162 9.75 -8.05 -10.02
C GLY A 162 10.45 -7.98 -11.37
N SER A 163 10.82 -9.11 -11.97
CA SER A 163 11.59 -9.13 -13.22
C SER A 163 10.70 -8.78 -14.43
N GLU A 164 11.02 -7.70 -15.15
CA GLU A 164 10.43 -7.38 -16.47
C GLU A 164 11.33 -7.80 -17.63
N ALA A 165 12.62 -8.00 -17.40
CA ALA A 165 13.54 -8.46 -18.43
C ALA A 165 14.65 -9.33 -17.86
N PHE A 166 15.25 -10.18 -18.67
CA PHE A 166 16.44 -10.94 -18.27
C PHE A 166 17.45 -11.11 -19.39
N LEU A 167 18.73 -11.13 -19.04
CA LEU A 167 19.82 -11.56 -19.92
C LEU A 167 19.92 -13.09 -19.89
N ASP A 168 19.68 -13.72 -21.04
CA ASP A 168 19.82 -15.16 -21.23
C ASP A 168 21.27 -15.52 -21.59
N MET A 169 22.04 -15.98 -20.59
CA MET A 169 23.42 -16.41 -20.80
C MET A 169 23.53 -17.77 -21.50
N PHE A 170 22.45 -18.57 -21.57
CA PHE A 170 22.44 -19.81 -22.37
C PHE A 170 22.45 -19.51 -23.88
N SER A 171 21.94 -18.35 -24.28
CA SER A 171 21.88 -17.92 -25.68
C SER A 171 23.21 -17.41 -26.23
N VAL A 172 24.23 -17.23 -25.37
CA VAL A 172 25.50 -16.61 -25.77
C VAL A 172 26.20 -17.44 -26.84
N SER A 173 26.33 -16.87 -28.03
CA SER A 173 27.10 -17.47 -29.11
C SER A 173 27.78 -16.41 -29.96
N GLY A 174 29.04 -16.65 -30.34
CA GLY A 174 29.82 -15.72 -31.17
C GLY A 174 29.96 -14.31 -30.59
N GLY A 175 29.96 -14.17 -29.26
CA GLY A 175 30.05 -12.89 -28.54
C GLY A 175 28.74 -12.09 -28.49
N THR A 176 27.59 -12.74 -28.73
CA THR A 176 26.26 -12.12 -28.65
C THR A 176 25.38 -12.94 -27.72
N GLY A 177 24.82 -12.29 -26.69
CA GLY A 177 23.74 -12.81 -25.84
C GLY A 177 22.41 -12.13 -26.15
N SER A 178 21.38 -12.39 -25.34
CA SER A 178 20.03 -11.90 -25.59
C SER A 178 19.36 -11.37 -24.33
N ILE A 179 18.79 -10.17 -24.39
CA ILE A 179 17.84 -9.67 -23.40
C ILE A 179 16.43 -10.10 -23.85
N PHE A 180 15.70 -10.79 -22.98
CA PHE A 180 14.28 -11.07 -23.17
C PHE A 180 13.45 -10.13 -22.31
N ASP A 181 12.44 -9.49 -22.90
CA ASP A 181 11.50 -8.59 -22.22
C ASP A 181 10.15 -9.31 -22.03
N TYR A 182 9.72 -9.48 -20.79
CA TYR A 182 8.47 -10.15 -20.41
C TYR A 182 7.22 -9.37 -20.83
N ASN A 183 7.28 -8.04 -20.84
CA ASN A 183 6.14 -7.19 -21.20
C ASN A 183 5.88 -7.22 -22.70
N THR A 184 6.93 -7.18 -23.52
CA THR A 184 6.80 -7.18 -24.99
C THR A 184 6.92 -8.56 -25.61
N LEU A 185 7.43 -9.55 -24.87
CA LEU A 185 7.79 -10.89 -25.35
C LEU A 185 8.78 -10.84 -26.52
N THR A 186 9.69 -9.86 -26.49
CA THR A 186 10.70 -9.68 -27.53
C THR A 186 12.09 -10.02 -27.01
N THR A 187 12.98 -10.33 -27.95
CA THR A 187 14.37 -10.65 -27.67
C THR A 187 15.27 -9.65 -28.39
N THR A 188 16.13 -8.97 -27.64
CA THR A 188 17.10 -8.00 -28.16
C THR A 188 18.52 -8.57 -28.04
N PRO A 189 19.26 -8.72 -29.14
CA PRO A 189 20.64 -9.19 -29.08
C PRO A 189 21.55 -8.13 -28.47
N VAL A 190 22.44 -8.55 -27.58
CA VAL A 190 23.41 -7.68 -26.89
C VAL A 190 24.81 -8.25 -26.98
N PRO A 191 25.86 -7.42 -27.19
CA PRO A 191 27.24 -7.89 -27.14
C PRO A 191 27.59 -8.43 -25.75
N VAL A 192 28.25 -9.59 -25.72
CA VAL A 192 28.80 -10.19 -24.49
C VAL A 192 30.23 -10.63 -24.77
N THR A 193 31.18 -10.09 -24.02
CA THR A 193 32.61 -10.36 -24.18
C THR A 193 33.16 -11.04 -22.93
N PHE A 194 33.93 -12.11 -23.11
CA PHE A 194 34.61 -12.82 -22.03
C PHE A 194 36.09 -12.44 -21.99
N ASP A 195 36.62 -12.23 -20.79
CA ASP A 195 38.04 -12.35 -20.47
C ASP A 195 38.26 -13.69 -19.73
N THR A 196 39.41 -13.85 -19.08
CA THR A 196 39.82 -15.09 -18.44
C THR A 196 38.90 -15.44 -17.27
N THR A 197 38.54 -14.47 -16.44
CA THR A 197 37.78 -14.66 -15.20
C THR A 197 36.60 -13.70 -15.12
N SER A 198 36.10 -13.20 -16.25
CA SER A 198 34.98 -12.26 -16.25
C SER A 198 34.25 -12.25 -17.58
N PHE A 199 33.02 -11.75 -17.55
CA PHE A 199 32.32 -11.32 -18.76
C PHE A 199 31.80 -9.90 -18.59
N THR A 200 31.67 -9.20 -19.72
CA THR A 200 31.00 -7.91 -19.82
C THR A 200 29.87 -7.99 -20.84
N ALA A 201 28.65 -7.62 -20.43
CA ALA A 201 27.49 -7.47 -21.30
C ALA A 201 27.22 -5.98 -21.55
N VAL A 202 27.12 -5.57 -22.82
CA VAL A 202 26.83 -4.20 -23.23
C VAL A 202 25.34 -4.09 -23.57
N ILE A 203 24.54 -3.58 -22.63
CA ILE A 203 23.08 -3.61 -22.72
C ILE A 203 22.55 -2.22 -23.06
N PRO A 204 21.81 -2.03 -24.16
CA PRO A 204 21.10 -0.78 -24.41
C PRO A 204 20.02 -0.59 -23.34
N LEU A 205 19.94 0.58 -22.70
CA LEU A 205 18.90 0.86 -21.71
C LEU A 205 17.49 0.68 -22.27
N SER A 206 17.29 0.95 -23.57
CA SER A 206 16.01 0.71 -24.25
C SER A 206 15.55 -0.76 -24.26
N ALA A 207 16.45 -1.72 -24.00
CA ALA A 207 16.12 -3.14 -23.86
C ALA A 207 15.67 -3.51 -22.44
N ILE A 208 15.87 -2.64 -21.46
CA ILE A 208 15.61 -2.85 -20.03
C ILE A 208 14.86 -1.64 -19.42
N GLY A 209 13.81 -1.16 -20.09
CA GLY A 209 12.92 -0.10 -19.56
C GLY A 209 13.21 1.32 -20.06
N GLY A 210 14.45 1.61 -20.48
CA GLY A 210 14.82 2.87 -21.12
C GLY A 210 15.41 3.93 -20.19
N ASP A 211 15.57 3.62 -18.91
CA ASP A 211 16.29 4.45 -17.94
C ASP A 211 17.22 3.59 -17.06
N ASN A 212 17.98 4.23 -16.18
CA ASN A 212 18.99 3.58 -15.34
C ASN A 212 18.54 3.39 -13.88
N SER A 213 17.26 3.60 -13.56
CA SER A 213 16.69 3.43 -12.22
C SER A 213 15.99 2.09 -12.14
N LEU A 214 16.78 1.04 -11.94
CA LEU A 214 16.33 -0.35 -11.97
C LEU A 214 16.99 -1.16 -10.86
N ASN A 215 16.38 -2.28 -10.48
CA ASN A 215 17.02 -3.28 -9.63
C ASN A 215 17.41 -4.49 -10.47
N PHE A 216 18.50 -5.17 -10.13
CA PHE A 216 18.88 -6.41 -10.80
C PHE A 216 19.52 -7.40 -9.85
N THR A 217 19.43 -8.67 -10.23
CA THR A 217 20.01 -9.81 -9.52
C THR A 217 20.43 -10.84 -10.55
N MET A 218 21.26 -11.81 -10.17
CA MET A 218 21.66 -12.87 -11.08
C MET A 218 21.77 -14.22 -10.41
N VAL A 219 21.55 -15.25 -11.21
CA VAL A 219 21.89 -16.62 -10.88
C VAL A 219 22.67 -17.19 -12.05
N LEU A 220 23.94 -17.52 -11.79
CA LEU A 220 24.87 -17.99 -12.81
C LEU A 220 25.44 -19.35 -12.41
N GLY A 221 25.93 -20.09 -13.40
CA GLY A 221 26.56 -21.37 -13.17
C GLY A 221 26.84 -22.13 -14.43
N THR A 222 26.79 -23.45 -14.32
CA THR A 222 27.16 -24.37 -15.39
C THR A 222 25.93 -24.82 -16.18
N LEU A 223 26.14 -25.47 -17.33
CA LEU A 223 25.07 -26.11 -18.09
C LEU A 223 24.30 -27.20 -17.30
N ALA A 224 24.87 -27.70 -16.20
CA ALA A 224 24.26 -28.74 -15.39
C ALA A 224 23.38 -28.17 -14.27
N GLU A 225 23.83 -27.09 -13.63
CA GLU A 225 23.16 -26.49 -12.48
C GLU A 225 23.67 -25.06 -12.19
N PRO A 226 22.83 -24.22 -11.55
CA PRO A 226 23.27 -22.95 -10.98
C PRO A 226 24.34 -23.20 -9.92
N THR A 227 25.32 -22.32 -9.85
CA THR A 227 26.43 -22.44 -8.89
C THR A 227 26.57 -21.23 -8.02
N ASP A 228 26.04 -20.07 -8.42
CA ASP A 228 26.17 -18.86 -7.62
C ASP A 228 25.09 -17.81 -7.90
N CYS A 229 24.89 -16.91 -6.93
CA CYS A 229 23.90 -15.85 -6.97
C CYS A 229 24.48 -14.55 -6.43
N ALA A 230 24.26 -13.45 -7.16
CA ALA A 230 24.75 -12.14 -6.72
C ALA A 230 23.68 -11.04 -6.90
N PRO A 231 23.42 -10.23 -5.87
CA PRO A 231 23.88 -10.38 -4.49
C PRO A 231 23.05 -11.42 -3.73
N ASP A 232 23.61 -11.96 -2.67
CA ASP A 232 23.01 -12.99 -1.84
C ASP A 232 21.73 -12.52 -1.10
N GLY A 233 20.55 -13.02 -1.51
CA GLY A 233 19.26 -12.70 -0.88
C GLY A 233 18.82 -11.24 -1.00
N ALA A 234 19.27 -10.56 -2.05
CA ALA A 234 19.03 -9.15 -2.29
C ALA A 234 19.08 -8.83 -3.80
N SER A 235 18.95 -7.56 -4.14
CA SER A 235 19.24 -7.03 -5.47
C SER A 235 20.13 -5.79 -5.40
N ILE A 236 20.73 -5.44 -6.54
CA ILE A 236 21.54 -4.23 -6.70
C ILE A 236 20.69 -3.17 -7.39
N HIS A 237 20.60 -1.98 -6.79
CA HIS A 237 19.98 -0.82 -7.39
C HIS A 237 20.97 -0.08 -8.28
N SER A 238 20.57 0.22 -9.50
CA SER A 238 21.23 1.17 -10.39
C SER A 238 20.55 2.54 -10.26
N PRO A 239 21.30 3.66 -10.31
CA PRO A 239 22.69 3.80 -10.76
C PRO A 239 23.74 3.87 -9.64
N ASP A 240 23.37 3.64 -8.38
CA ASP A 240 24.25 3.89 -7.24
C ASP A 240 24.93 2.65 -6.64
N GLY A 241 24.53 1.45 -7.06
CA GLY A 241 25.04 0.18 -6.58
C GLY A 241 24.58 -0.17 -5.17
N SER A 242 23.54 0.49 -4.65
CA SER A 242 23.03 0.19 -3.31
C SER A 242 22.36 -1.19 -3.27
N ILE A 243 22.55 -1.91 -2.16
CA ILE A 243 21.92 -3.22 -1.94
C ILE A 243 20.49 -3.01 -1.44
N VAL A 244 19.53 -3.56 -2.17
CA VAL A 244 18.11 -3.60 -1.81
C VAL A 244 17.84 -4.96 -1.18
N LEU A 245 17.66 -4.97 0.14
CA LEU A 245 17.42 -6.20 0.89
C LEU A 245 15.99 -6.70 0.66
N PHE A 246 15.86 -8.01 0.46
CA PHE A 246 14.56 -8.65 0.49
C PHE A 246 13.99 -8.63 1.91
N VAL A 247 12.81 -8.05 2.07
CA VAL A 247 12.03 -8.09 3.32
C VAL A 247 10.83 -9.01 3.10
N PRO A 248 10.79 -10.20 3.74
CA PRO A 248 9.64 -11.08 3.63
C PRO A 248 8.41 -10.43 4.28
N LEU A 249 7.24 -10.72 3.74
CA LEU A 249 5.97 -10.30 4.31
C LEU A 249 5.78 -11.02 5.66
N GLU A 250 5.78 -10.22 6.72
CA GLU A 250 5.37 -10.62 8.06
C GLU A 250 4.14 -9.81 8.45
N VAL A 251 3.21 -10.44 9.16
CA VAL A 251 2.03 -9.79 9.70
C VAL A 251 1.87 -10.15 11.17
N SER A 252 1.51 -9.17 12.00
CA SER A 252 1.11 -9.39 13.38
C SER A 252 -0.19 -8.67 13.69
N LEU A 253 -0.92 -9.14 14.70
CA LEU A 253 -2.28 -8.70 15.00
C LEU A 253 -2.47 -8.51 16.50
N VAL A 254 -2.99 -7.35 16.87
CA VAL A 254 -3.35 -7.00 18.25
C VAL A 254 -4.83 -6.64 18.32
N ILE A 255 -5.49 -7.04 19.41
CA ILE A 255 -6.89 -6.69 19.72
C ILE A 255 -6.90 -5.75 20.92
N ASP A 256 -7.61 -4.63 20.81
CA ASP A 256 -7.81 -3.74 21.94
C ASP A 256 -8.61 -4.42 23.06
N GLN A 257 -8.21 -4.21 24.31
CA GLN A 257 -8.87 -4.83 25.47
C GLN A 257 -10.29 -4.29 25.74
N THR A 258 -10.69 -3.23 25.04
CA THR A 258 -11.99 -2.59 25.18
C THR A 258 -12.68 -2.48 23.83
N GLY A 259 -13.97 -2.82 23.81
CA GLY A 259 -14.84 -2.56 22.67
C GLY A 259 -16.06 -1.76 23.13
N THR A 260 -16.89 -1.33 22.20
CA THR A 260 -18.15 -0.66 22.53
C THR A 260 -19.36 -1.48 22.08
N VAL A 261 -20.52 -1.23 22.67
CA VAL A 261 -21.77 -1.87 22.24
C VAL A 261 -22.93 -0.90 22.32
N VAL A 262 -23.73 -0.82 21.26
CA VAL A 262 -24.91 0.04 21.20
C VAL A 262 -26.05 -0.61 21.98
N PRO A 263 -26.53 -0.04 23.11
CA PRO A 263 -27.48 -0.74 23.99
C PRO A 263 -28.82 -1.09 23.35
N LYS A 264 -29.25 -0.33 22.32
CA LYS A 264 -30.54 -0.55 21.64
C LYS A 264 -30.50 -1.68 20.62
N THR A 265 -29.40 -1.81 19.88
CA THR A 265 -29.27 -2.76 18.77
C THR A 265 -28.42 -3.98 19.14
N GLY A 266 -27.57 -3.85 20.16
CA GLY A 266 -26.57 -4.84 20.51
C GLY A 266 -25.47 -5.00 19.47
N ALA A 267 -25.30 -4.05 18.56
CA ALA A 267 -24.15 -4.01 17.66
C ALA A 267 -22.89 -3.66 18.46
N ALA A 268 -21.88 -4.51 18.38
CA ALA A 268 -20.60 -4.31 19.05
C ALA A 268 -19.56 -3.74 18.08
N SER A 269 -18.71 -2.85 18.54
CA SER A 269 -17.56 -2.35 17.80
C SER A 269 -16.28 -2.83 18.47
N LEU A 270 -15.38 -3.40 17.66
CA LEU A 270 -14.08 -3.91 18.03
C LEU A 270 -12.99 -3.15 17.27
N SER A 271 -11.81 -3.07 17.86
CA SER A 271 -10.64 -2.44 17.25
C SER A 271 -9.35 -3.14 17.68
N GLY A 272 -8.28 -2.78 16.99
CA GLY A 272 -6.92 -3.18 17.31
C GLY A 272 -5.96 -2.71 16.24
N THR A 273 -4.76 -3.29 16.20
CA THR A 273 -3.75 -2.99 15.17
C THR A 273 -3.35 -4.23 14.40
N VAL A 274 -3.00 -4.04 13.13
CA VAL A 274 -2.23 -4.98 12.33
C VAL A 274 -0.88 -4.31 12.06
N ASP A 275 0.22 -5.04 12.22
CA ASP A 275 1.55 -4.60 11.82
C ASP A 275 2.01 -5.44 10.64
N CYS A 276 2.43 -4.79 9.55
CA CYS A 276 2.99 -5.45 8.37
C CYS A 276 4.43 -5.01 8.12
N SER A 277 5.31 -5.94 7.74
CA SER A 277 6.71 -5.63 7.42
C SER A 277 6.88 -4.82 6.14
N LYS A 278 5.87 -4.83 5.26
CA LYS A 278 5.82 -4.07 4.01
C LYS A 278 4.37 -3.80 3.56
N PRO A 279 4.15 -2.87 2.61
CA PRO A 279 2.83 -2.60 2.05
C PRO A 279 2.13 -3.87 1.57
N SER A 280 0.93 -4.13 2.11
CA SER A 280 0.15 -5.32 1.80
C SER A 280 -1.34 -5.12 1.97
N SER A 281 -2.14 -5.93 1.26
CA SER A 281 -3.59 -5.99 1.42
C SER A 281 -3.93 -7.01 2.49
N VAL A 282 -4.63 -6.59 3.54
CA VAL A 282 -4.97 -7.43 4.69
C VAL A 282 -6.48 -7.70 4.75
N GLY A 283 -6.85 -8.97 4.68
CA GLY A 283 -8.19 -9.45 5.01
C GLY A 283 -8.26 -9.88 6.48
N LEU A 284 -9.23 -9.36 7.22
CA LEU A 284 -9.55 -9.75 8.59
C LEU A 284 -10.84 -10.55 8.62
N ASN A 285 -10.81 -11.70 9.27
CA ASN A 285 -12.00 -12.49 9.58
C ASN A 285 -12.04 -12.75 11.09
N GLY A 286 -13.17 -12.46 11.74
CA GLY A 286 -13.25 -12.63 13.18
C GLY A 286 -14.62 -13.00 13.69
N SER A 287 -14.65 -13.39 14.96
CA SER A 287 -15.86 -13.71 15.70
C SER A 287 -15.84 -13.08 17.08
N LEU A 288 -17.02 -12.67 17.53
CA LEU A 288 -17.27 -12.15 18.88
C LEU A 288 -18.27 -13.07 19.56
N ARG A 289 -17.92 -13.56 20.75
CA ARG A 289 -18.75 -14.44 21.55
C ARG A 289 -18.97 -13.88 22.94
N GLN A 290 -20.22 -13.63 23.29
CA GLN A 290 -20.60 -13.17 24.63
C GLN A 290 -21.50 -14.18 25.32
N ARG A 291 -21.22 -14.49 26.58
CA ARG A 291 -22.10 -15.33 27.40
C ARG A 291 -23.34 -14.55 27.81
N SER A 292 -24.52 -15.10 27.55
CA SER A 292 -25.81 -14.52 27.95
C SER A 292 -26.67 -15.57 28.66
N GLY A 293 -26.76 -15.48 29.99
CA GLY A 293 -27.44 -16.48 30.83
C GLY A 293 -26.85 -17.89 30.66
N ARG A 294 -27.65 -18.82 30.14
CA ARG A 294 -27.24 -20.21 29.83
C ARG A 294 -26.78 -20.42 28.38
N GLY A 295 -26.92 -19.40 27.52
CA GLY A 295 -26.52 -19.45 26.11
C GLY A 295 -25.29 -18.58 25.81
N SER A 296 -24.86 -18.59 24.55
CA SER A 296 -23.87 -17.66 24.02
C SER A 296 -24.41 -16.96 22.79
N ILE A 297 -24.14 -15.66 22.71
CA ILE A 297 -24.38 -14.81 21.56
C ILE A 297 -23.09 -14.85 20.74
N THR A 298 -23.18 -15.19 19.47
CA THR A 298 -22.02 -15.23 18.57
C THR A 298 -22.34 -14.42 17.32
N GLY A 299 -21.42 -13.54 16.94
CA GLY A 299 -21.44 -12.76 15.71
C GLY A 299 -20.11 -12.88 15.00
N PHE A 300 -20.10 -12.55 13.71
CA PHE A 300 -18.93 -12.64 12.84
C PHE A 300 -18.72 -11.30 12.14
N PHE A 301 -17.47 -11.02 11.77
CA PHE A 301 -17.14 -9.88 10.94
C PHE A 301 -16.07 -10.26 9.92
N SER A 302 -16.05 -9.52 8.82
CA SER A 302 -14.98 -9.52 7.85
C SER A 302 -14.65 -8.07 7.49
N SER A 303 -13.37 -7.75 7.33
CA SER A 303 -12.92 -6.44 6.88
C SER A 303 -11.70 -6.58 5.99
N THR A 304 -11.43 -5.57 5.16
CA THR A 304 -10.23 -5.49 4.34
C THR A 304 -9.60 -4.11 4.54
N LEU A 305 -8.28 -4.06 4.68
CA LEU A 305 -7.53 -2.81 4.87
C LEU A 305 -6.17 -2.88 4.16
N GLN A 306 -5.63 -1.72 3.78
CA GLN A 306 -4.24 -1.59 3.33
C GLN A 306 -3.34 -1.41 4.55
N CYS A 307 -2.23 -2.14 4.59
CA CYS A 307 -1.32 -2.19 5.72
C CYS A 307 0.08 -1.81 5.25
N ASP A 308 0.56 -0.66 5.71
CA ASP A 308 1.91 -0.17 5.47
C ASP A 308 2.51 0.19 6.83
N GLY A 309 3.18 -0.78 7.46
CA GLY A 309 3.54 -0.72 8.87
C GLY A 309 2.36 -0.99 9.80
N THR A 310 2.21 -0.18 10.85
CA THR A 310 1.14 -0.31 11.86
C THR A 310 -0.16 0.35 11.40
N THR A 311 -1.19 -0.45 11.10
CA THR A 311 -2.52 0.04 10.72
C THR A 311 -3.58 -0.35 11.76
N VAL A 312 -4.41 0.63 12.16
CA VAL A 312 -5.56 0.38 13.02
C VAL A 312 -6.69 -0.27 12.22
N TRP A 313 -7.27 -1.34 12.76
CA TRP A 313 -8.49 -1.94 12.22
C TRP A 313 -9.68 -1.69 13.14
N ARG A 314 -10.86 -1.64 12.53
CA ARG A 314 -12.15 -1.59 13.24
C ARG A 314 -13.14 -2.53 12.58
N ALA A 315 -13.98 -3.14 13.40
CA ALA A 315 -15.03 -4.02 12.94
C ALA A 315 -16.31 -3.84 13.73
N MET A 316 -17.44 -3.79 13.02
CA MET A 316 -18.75 -3.89 13.63
C MET A 316 -19.22 -5.35 13.61
N VAL A 317 -19.71 -5.84 14.74
CA VAL A 317 -20.19 -7.20 14.89
C VAL A 317 -21.65 -7.19 15.32
N THR A 318 -22.49 -7.82 14.51
CA THR A 318 -23.89 -8.09 14.80
C THR A 318 -24.12 -9.59 14.92
N SER A 319 -25.24 -10.00 15.52
CA SER A 319 -25.56 -11.41 15.77
C SER A 319 -27.04 -11.68 15.57
N ASP A 320 -27.35 -12.77 14.86
CA ASP A 320 -28.72 -13.27 14.68
C ASP A 320 -29.26 -14.00 15.92
N SER A 321 -28.35 -14.39 16.83
CA SER A 321 -28.68 -15.17 18.04
C SER A 321 -29.09 -14.30 19.24
N GLY A 322 -29.02 -12.97 19.10
CA GLY A 322 -29.36 -12.00 20.13
C GLY A 322 -28.40 -10.79 20.16
N PRO A 323 -28.79 -9.70 20.84
CA PRO A 323 -27.99 -8.48 20.93
C PRO A 323 -26.84 -8.64 21.94
N PHE A 324 -25.63 -8.18 21.59
CA PHE A 324 -24.55 -8.04 22.56
C PHE A 324 -24.92 -6.99 23.64
N ALA A 325 -24.35 -7.13 24.82
CA ALA A 325 -24.53 -6.24 25.96
C ALA A 325 -23.18 -5.79 26.55
N GLY A 326 -23.19 -4.82 27.46
CA GLY A 326 -21.98 -4.43 28.18
C GLY A 326 -21.46 -5.57 29.06
N GLY A 327 -20.15 -5.80 29.04
CA GLY A 327 -19.50 -6.88 29.78
C GLY A 327 -18.36 -7.56 29.01
N PRO A 328 -17.74 -8.61 29.58
CA PRO A 328 -16.71 -9.37 28.90
C PRO A 328 -17.30 -10.13 27.70
N ALA A 329 -16.53 -10.18 26.61
CA ALA A 329 -16.81 -11.00 25.44
C ALA A 329 -15.48 -11.52 24.86
N ASP A 330 -15.49 -12.74 24.35
CA ASP A 330 -14.32 -13.37 23.76
C ASP A 330 -14.28 -13.05 22.27
N VAL A 331 -13.14 -12.54 21.80
CA VAL A 331 -12.87 -12.20 20.41
C VAL A 331 -11.80 -13.13 19.88
N SER A 332 -11.99 -13.60 18.65
CA SER A 332 -10.96 -14.27 17.86
C SER A 332 -10.93 -13.62 16.49
N VAL A 333 -9.74 -13.23 16.04
CA VAL A 333 -9.51 -12.57 14.75
C VAL A 333 -8.35 -13.28 14.07
N ASN A 334 -8.51 -13.48 12.76
CA ASN A 334 -7.46 -13.97 11.89
C ASN A 334 -7.24 -12.96 10.77
N ALA A 335 -5.97 -12.62 10.55
CA ALA A 335 -5.50 -11.71 9.53
C ALA A 335 -4.78 -12.50 8.44
N PHE A 336 -5.06 -12.15 7.19
CA PHE A 336 -4.46 -12.69 5.98
C PHE A 336 -3.88 -11.51 5.19
N ALA A 337 -2.56 -11.39 5.14
CA ALA A 337 -1.87 -10.38 4.37
C ALA A 337 -1.41 -10.95 3.03
N PHE A 338 -1.57 -10.18 1.96
CA PHE A 338 -1.19 -10.56 0.60
C PHE A 338 -0.43 -9.40 -0.06
N THR A 339 0.69 -9.72 -0.71
CA THR A 339 1.25 -8.91 -1.81
C THR A 339 0.91 -9.59 -3.14
N PHE A 340 1.54 -9.16 -4.24
CA PHE A 340 1.39 -9.81 -5.54
C PHE A 340 1.83 -11.29 -5.52
N ASP A 341 2.83 -11.61 -4.71
CA ASP A 341 3.58 -12.87 -4.72
C ASP A 341 3.71 -13.53 -3.33
N GLU A 342 3.49 -12.78 -2.24
CA GLU A 342 3.64 -13.29 -0.88
C GLU A 342 2.32 -13.34 -0.09
N PHE A 343 2.31 -14.24 0.88
CA PHE A 343 1.21 -14.45 1.81
C PHE A 343 1.73 -14.63 3.23
N ALA A 344 1.14 -13.90 4.17
CA ALA A 344 1.37 -14.08 5.59
C ALA A 344 0.04 -14.12 6.35
N SER A 345 0.02 -14.78 7.51
CA SER A 345 -1.16 -14.80 8.36
C SER A 345 -0.82 -14.71 9.83
N ALA A 346 -1.70 -14.07 10.60
CA ALA A 346 -1.62 -13.98 12.05
C ALA A 346 -2.99 -14.20 12.67
N ASP A 347 -3.01 -14.78 13.86
CA ASP A 347 -4.22 -14.89 14.66
C ASP A 347 -4.04 -14.26 16.03
N ALA A 348 -5.13 -13.68 16.54
CA ALA A 348 -5.19 -13.11 17.87
C ALA A 348 -6.51 -13.49 18.52
N SER A 349 -6.46 -13.76 19.82
CA SER A 349 -7.66 -13.99 20.63
C SER A 349 -7.54 -13.27 21.97
N ALA A 350 -8.60 -12.62 22.40
CA ALA A 350 -8.63 -11.85 23.64
C ALA A 350 -10.04 -11.80 24.24
N THR A 351 -10.13 -11.63 25.56
CA THR A 351 -11.38 -11.24 26.19
C THR A 351 -11.45 -9.71 26.25
N VAL A 352 -12.31 -9.12 25.42
CA VAL A 352 -12.54 -7.68 25.38
C VAL A 352 -13.65 -7.30 26.36
N ARG A 353 -13.55 -6.11 26.95
CA ARG A 353 -14.63 -5.55 27.77
C ARG A 353 -15.48 -4.62 26.92
N LEU A 354 -16.67 -5.09 26.53
CA LEU A 354 -17.67 -4.27 25.85
C LEU A 354 -18.23 -3.25 26.82
N GLN A 355 -18.03 -1.98 26.51
CA GLN A 355 -18.64 -0.89 27.23
C GLN A 355 -19.89 -0.49 26.47
N GLY A 356 -21.03 -0.41 27.17
CA GLY A 356 -22.20 0.20 26.55
C GLY A 356 -21.79 1.59 26.09
N THR A 357 -21.91 1.89 24.79
CA THR A 357 -21.86 3.28 24.37
C THR A 357 -22.93 3.93 25.23
N ARG A 358 -22.54 4.98 25.99
CA ARG A 358 -23.58 5.90 26.42
C ARG A 358 -24.26 6.23 25.11
N THR A 359 -25.55 5.94 25.00
CA THR A 359 -26.39 6.62 24.03
C THR A 359 -26.14 8.09 24.33
N THR A 360 -25.17 8.69 23.64
CA THR A 360 -25.11 10.12 23.42
C THR A 360 -26.47 10.38 22.85
N SER A 361 -27.31 10.94 23.72
CA SER A 361 -28.66 11.25 23.35
C SER A 361 -28.57 11.98 22.01
N GLY A 362 -29.44 11.67 21.03
CA GLY A 362 -29.61 12.57 19.88
C GLY A 362 -30.01 13.99 20.32
N VAL A 363 -30.21 14.22 21.62
CA VAL A 363 -30.40 15.49 22.27
C VAL A 363 -29.06 16.22 22.45
N CYS A 364 -29.04 17.45 21.97
CA CYS A 364 -27.98 18.43 22.17
C CYS A 364 -27.58 18.57 23.66
N PRO A 365 -26.29 18.39 24.02
CA PRO A 365 -25.79 18.66 25.36
C PRO A 365 -26.00 20.13 25.77
N ARG A 366 -26.13 20.41 27.07
CA ARG A 366 -26.28 21.79 27.58
C ARG A 366 -25.08 22.68 27.26
N THR A 367 -23.90 22.08 27.08
CA THR A 367 -22.65 22.76 26.75
C THR A 367 -22.47 22.99 25.25
N GLY A 368 -23.40 22.54 24.40
CA GLY A 368 -23.22 22.52 22.95
C GLY A 368 -22.57 21.22 22.45
N ASN A 369 -22.27 21.18 21.15
CA ASN A 369 -21.62 20.04 20.49
C ASN A 369 -20.80 20.54 19.30
N ASP A 370 -19.92 21.50 19.56
CA ASP A 370 -19.29 22.30 18.51
C ASP A 370 -17.94 21.70 18.07
N GLY A 371 -17.38 20.81 18.88
CA GLY A 371 -16.33 19.86 18.51
C GLY A 371 -16.85 18.43 18.28
N PHE A 372 -18.16 18.27 18.05
CA PHE A 372 -18.77 16.98 17.63
C PHE A 372 -18.54 15.74 18.53
N GLU A 373 -18.07 15.95 19.77
CA GLU A 373 -17.85 14.91 20.79
C GLU A 373 -19.13 14.25 21.35
N ALA A 374 -20.30 14.75 20.96
CA ALA A 374 -21.57 14.08 21.18
C ALA A 374 -22.07 13.50 19.86
N GLY A 375 -22.46 12.23 19.90
CA GLY A 375 -22.97 11.50 18.74
C GLY A 375 -22.40 10.09 18.74
N ALA A 376 -23.13 9.16 18.12
CA ALA A 376 -22.55 7.84 17.88
C ALA A 376 -21.64 7.92 16.66
N VAL A 377 -20.44 7.33 16.73
CA VAL A 377 -19.57 7.15 15.55
C VAL A 377 -20.37 6.50 14.42
N ASP A 378 -20.11 6.91 13.17
CA ASP A 378 -20.81 6.45 11.96
C ASP A 378 -22.31 6.75 11.95
N SER A 379 -22.75 7.78 12.70
CA SER A 379 -24.14 8.22 12.72
C SER A 379 -24.29 9.62 12.13
N ASN A 380 -25.32 9.79 11.30
CA ASN A 380 -25.76 11.10 10.81
C ASN A 380 -26.71 11.83 11.78
N VAL A 381 -26.86 11.31 13.00
CA VAL A 381 -27.55 12.02 14.08
C VAL A 381 -26.51 12.79 14.87
N ILE A 382 -26.23 14.03 14.44
CA ILE A 382 -25.25 14.93 15.07
C ILE A 382 -25.99 15.87 16.05
N PRO A 383 -25.94 15.63 17.37
CA PRO A 383 -26.61 16.47 18.37
C PRO A 383 -26.25 17.95 18.23
N CYS A 384 -27.20 18.85 18.48
CA CYS A 384 -27.10 20.32 18.30
C CYS A 384 -27.04 20.82 16.85
N TRP A 385 -26.91 19.92 15.88
CA TRP A 385 -26.82 20.26 14.47
C TRP A 385 -27.95 19.60 13.67
N THR A 386 -28.27 20.21 12.55
CA THR A 386 -29.23 19.68 11.59
C THR A 386 -28.45 19.18 10.38
N VAL A 387 -28.67 17.92 10.02
CA VAL A 387 -28.17 17.32 8.79
C VAL A 387 -29.29 17.34 7.75
N THR A 388 -28.98 17.69 6.50
CA THR A 388 -29.94 17.66 5.39
C THR A 388 -29.22 17.23 4.13
N ASP A 389 -29.76 16.21 3.46
CA ASP A 389 -29.09 15.51 2.38
C ASP A 389 -29.95 15.45 1.12
N LEU A 390 -29.29 15.48 -0.04
CA LEU A 390 -29.81 15.11 -1.34
C LEU A 390 -28.84 14.09 -1.96
N GLY A 391 -29.36 13.04 -2.59
CA GLY A 391 -28.51 12.02 -3.22
C GLY A 391 -27.91 11.01 -2.23
N SER A 392 -26.72 10.49 -2.54
CA SER A 392 -26.01 9.49 -1.76
C SER A 392 -25.00 10.14 -0.83
N GLY A 393 -24.96 9.74 0.44
CA GLY A 393 -24.02 10.25 1.43
C GLY A 393 -24.73 11.05 2.52
N SER A 394 -23.97 11.51 3.51
CA SER A 394 -24.46 12.40 4.57
C SER A 394 -23.28 13.00 5.35
N TRP A 395 -23.57 13.84 6.35
CA TRP A 395 -22.64 14.19 7.42
C TRP A 395 -22.76 13.21 8.57
N CYS A 396 -21.64 12.64 9.04
CA CYS A 396 -21.62 11.71 10.17
C CYS A 396 -20.53 12.06 11.20
N ASN A 397 -20.69 11.58 12.43
CA ASN A 397 -19.63 11.59 13.43
C ASN A 397 -18.48 10.64 13.03
N GLN A 398 -17.35 11.22 12.68
CA GLN A 398 -16.10 10.54 12.38
C GLN A 398 -15.28 10.31 13.67
N SER A 399 -14.39 9.32 13.65
CA SER A 399 -13.40 9.09 14.71
C SER A 399 -12.16 8.40 14.14
N GLY A 400 -10.96 8.78 14.59
CA GLY A 400 -9.72 8.13 14.18
C GLY A 400 -9.29 8.54 12.76
N THR A 401 -8.72 7.60 11.99
CA THR A 401 -8.13 7.89 10.66
C THR A 401 -8.94 7.34 9.49
N VAL A 402 -10.21 6.99 9.71
CA VAL A 402 -11.10 6.45 8.68
C VAL A 402 -12.30 7.38 8.47
N PRO A 403 -12.80 7.55 7.23
CA PRO A 403 -14.05 8.24 6.96
C PRO A 403 -15.21 7.54 7.66
N PRO A 404 -16.24 8.28 8.10
CA PRO A 404 -17.40 7.68 8.72
C PRO A 404 -18.14 6.77 7.74
N GLN A 405 -18.73 5.70 8.27
CA GLN A 405 -19.51 4.72 7.50
C GLN A 405 -21.00 4.80 7.87
N GLY A 406 -21.77 3.75 7.56
CA GLY A 406 -23.20 3.69 7.90
C GLY A 406 -24.03 4.56 6.95
N PRO A 407 -24.80 5.56 7.44
CA PRO A 407 -25.55 6.49 6.57
C PRO A 407 -24.65 7.28 5.60
N CYS A 408 -23.36 7.42 5.93
CA CYS A 408 -22.35 8.07 5.10
C CYS A 408 -21.46 7.05 4.35
N SER A 409 -21.86 5.77 4.25
CA SER A 409 -20.99 4.73 3.69
C SER A 409 -20.48 5.08 2.30
N GLY A 410 -19.18 4.90 2.09
CA GLY A 410 -18.52 5.43 0.91
C GLY A 410 -17.05 5.03 0.77
N SER A 411 -16.19 6.04 0.62
CA SER A 411 -14.75 5.93 0.63
C SER A 411 -14.23 5.23 1.89
N VAL A 412 -13.13 4.52 1.72
CA VAL A 412 -12.31 3.94 2.80
C VAL A 412 -10.88 4.52 2.80
N ALA A 413 -10.64 5.58 2.02
CA ALA A 413 -9.36 6.27 1.97
C ALA A 413 -9.06 6.88 3.35
N ALA A 414 -7.81 6.78 3.81
CA ALA A 414 -7.43 7.30 5.12
C ALA A 414 -7.65 8.82 5.22
N VAL A 415 -8.08 9.27 6.39
CA VAL A 415 -8.30 10.69 6.70
C VAL A 415 -7.53 11.10 7.96
N ALA A 416 -7.37 12.41 8.16
CA ALA A 416 -6.75 12.93 9.37
C ALA A 416 -7.61 12.65 10.61
N VAL A 417 -6.95 12.50 11.76
CA VAL A 417 -7.63 12.41 13.06
C VAL A 417 -8.30 13.76 13.43
N PRO A 418 -9.42 13.74 14.17
CA PRO A 418 -10.03 14.95 14.71
C PRO A 418 -9.03 15.84 15.46
N PRO A 419 -8.95 17.14 15.15
CA PRO A 419 -8.01 18.06 15.78
C PRO A 419 -8.40 18.43 17.22
N GLU A 420 -9.68 18.38 17.59
CA GLU A 420 -10.17 18.47 18.95
C GLU A 420 -10.75 17.12 19.40
N GLY A 421 -10.46 16.71 20.63
CA GLY A 421 -11.13 15.56 21.22
C GLY A 421 -10.90 14.24 20.48
N LEU A 422 -11.97 13.51 20.20
CA LEU A 422 -11.98 12.16 19.63
C LEU A 422 -12.83 12.05 18.36
N GLN A 423 -13.63 13.07 18.03
CA GLN A 423 -14.60 13.04 16.96
C GLN A 423 -14.63 14.34 16.16
N ALA A 424 -14.96 14.24 14.88
CA ALA A 424 -15.29 15.37 14.02
C ALA A 424 -16.60 15.08 13.29
N ALA A 425 -17.25 16.09 12.71
CA ALA A 425 -18.27 15.85 11.70
C ALA A 425 -17.57 15.70 10.34
N MET A 426 -17.92 14.69 9.55
CA MET A 426 -17.32 14.47 8.23
C MET A 426 -18.33 13.90 7.25
N THR A 427 -18.24 14.33 5.98
CA THR A 427 -18.99 13.69 4.89
C THR A 427 -18.31 12.44 4.39
N ASN A 428 -19.11 11.50 3.90
CA ASN A 428 -18.67 10.38 3.07
C ASN A 428 -19.89 9.87 2.26
N GLN A 429 -19.64 9.30 1.09
CA GLN A 429 -20.66 8.99 0.09
C GLN A 429 -20.28 7.83 -0.84
N SER A 430 -21.23 7.18 -1.51
CA SER A 430 -20.95 6.12 -2.51
C SER A 430 -21.33 6.50 -3.94
N GLY A 431 -21.70 7.76 -4.15
CA GLY A 431 -22.16 8.33 -5.40
C GLY A 431 -22.62 9.78 -5.18
N PRO A 432 -23.10 10.45 -6.25
CA PRO A 432 -23.37 11.89 -6.21
C PRO A 432 -24.34 12.33 -5.11
N GLY A 433 -24.01 13.44 -4.47
CA GLY A 433 -24.70 13.90 -3.27
C GLY A 433 -24.49 15.39 -2.97
N SER A 434 -25.36 15.93 -2.11
CA SER A 434 -25.24 17.28 -1.55
C SER A 434 -25.68 17.24 -0.09
N HIS A 435 -24.77 17.62 0.80
CA HIS A 435 -24.84 17.33 2.23
C HIS A 435 -24.63 18.60 3.05
N LEU A 436 -25.63 18.95 3.85
CA LEU A 436 -25.60 20.14 4.69
C LEU A 436 -25.51 19.75 6.16
N LEU A 437 -24.64 20.45 6.89
CA LEU A 437 -24.60 20.47 8.34
C LEU A 437 -24.77 21.91 8.81
N TYR A 438 -25.85 22.20 9.52
CA TYR A 438 -26.13 23.58 9.93
C TYR A 438 -26.86 23.70 11.26
N ARG A 439 -26.75 24.89 11.84
CA ARG A 439 -27.56 25.31 13.00
C ARG A 439 -27.80 26.81 12.97
N CYS A 440 -28.92 27.22 13.54
CA CYS A 440 -29.38 28.61 13.48
C CYS A 440 -29.53 29.24 14.86
N GLY A 441 -29.39 30.56 14.91
CA GLY A 441 -29.64 31.35 16.11
C GLY A 441 -29.30 32.82 15.93
N VAL A 442 -29.51 33.60 16.98
CA VAL A 442 -29.09 35.01 17.00
C VAL A 442 -27.60 35.08 17.29
N LEU A 443 -26.83 35.71 16.39
CA LEU A 443 -25.39 35.88 16.54
C LEU A 443 -25.08 36.87 17.67
N ARG A 444 -24.28 36.48 18.65
CA ARG A 444 -23.93 37.31 19.83
C ARG A 444 -22.51 37.86 19.82
N SER A 445 -21.64 37.28 18.99
CA SER A 445 -20.24 37.70 18.82
C SER A 445 -19.89 37.62 17.33
N GLY A 446 -19.03 38.53 16.86
CA GLY A 446 -18.58 38.55 15.47
C GLY A 446 -17.50 37.51 15.15
N SER A 447 -16.73 37.05 16.14
CA SER A 447 -15.64 36.09 15.89
C SER A 447 -16.18 34.71 15.59
N ILE A 448 -15.77 34.15 14.46
CA ILE A 448 -16.10 32.79 14.03
C ILE A 448 -14.82 32.06 13.67
N SER A 449 -14.69 30.80 14.09
CA SER A 449 -13.63 29.91 13.59
C SER A 449 -14.07 28.45 13.58
N PHE A 450 -13.40 27.62 12.78
CA PHE A 450 -13.53 26.17 12.77
C PHE A 450 -12.29 25.54 12.11
N GLN A 451 -12.07 24.25 12.34
CA GLN A 451 -11.08 23.45 11.63
C GLN A 451 -11.76 22.78 10.42
N LEU A 452 -11.12 22.84 9.25
CA LEU A 452 -11.61 22.28 8.00
C LEU A 452 -10.61 21.27 7.44
N TYR A 453 -11.09 20.06 7.17
CA TYR A 453 -10.39 19.02 6.44
C TYR A 453 -11.05 18.82 5.08
N LEU A 454 -10.26 18.64 4.02
CA LEU A 454 -10.75 18.35 2.66
C LEU A 454 -9.98 17.15 2.12
N ASN A 455 -10.69 16.18 1.57
CA ASN A 455 -10.12 15.09 0.78
C ASN A 455 -11.03 14.80 -0.41
N ASN A 456 -10.71 15.43 -1.54
CA ASN A 456 -11.46 15.31 -2.77
C ASN A 456 -10.83 14.26 -3.68
N LEU A 457 -11.42 13.07 -3.71
CA LEU A 457 -10.93 11.92 -4.46
C LEU A 457 -11.18 12.04 -5.97
N ALA A 458 -11.94 13.04 -6.41
CA ALA A 458 -12.00 13.42 -7.83
C ALA A 458 -10.74 14.17 -8.31
N GLY A 459 -9.88 14.62 -7.39
CA GLY A 459 -8.62 15.31 -7.69
C GLY A 459 -8.75 16.77 -8.16
N ILE A 460 -9.98 17.26 -8.43
CA ILE A 460 -10.25 18.63 -8.87
C ILE A 460 -11.53 19.19 -8.25
N PHE A 461 -11.56 20.51 -8.00
CA PHE A 461 -12.78 21.22 -7.59
C PHE A 461 -13.49 21.87 -8.77
N THR A 462 -14.82 21.81 -8.77
CA THR A 462 -15.69 22.58 -9.66
C THR A 462 -16.78 23.24 -8.83
N SER A 463 -16.87 24.57 -8.90
CA SER A 463 -17.66 25.36 -7.95
C SER A 463 -18.72 26.22 -8.63
N PRO A 464 -19.68 25.62 -9.36
CA PRO A 464 -20.79 26.36 -9.94
C PRO A 464 -21.63 27.02 -8.82
N PRO A 465 -22.39 28.09 -9.11
CA PRO A 465 -23.22 28.77 -8.11
C PRO A 465 -24.52 27.98 -7.85
N THR A 466 -24.40 26.73 -7.39
CA THR A 466 -25.49 25.82 -7.03
C THR A 466 -24.98 24.69 -6.12
N LEU A 467 -25.83 24.23 -5.21
CA LEU A 467 -25.60 23.02 -4.41
C LEU A 467 -26.41 21.81 -4.94
N ASP A 468 -26.95 21.91 -6.16
CA ASP A 468 -27.64 20.80 -6.82
C ASP A 468 -26.62 19.74 -7.28
N PRO A 469 -26.69 18.49 -6.79
CA PRO A 469 -25.79 17.41 -7.21
C PRO A 469 -26.05 16.94 -8.66
N ASN A 470 -27.10 17.42 -9.33
CA ASN A 470 -27.34 17.13 -10.74
C ASN A 470 -26.76 18.18 -11.69
N ALA A 471 -26.17 19.26 -11.16
CA ALA A 471 -25.63 20.37 -11.94
C ALA A 471 -24.16 20.13 -12.34
N PHE A 472 -23.94 19.28 -13.34
CA PHE A 472 -22.61 18.80 -13.68
C PHE A 472 -21.70 19.79 -14.43
N PRO A 473 -20.39 19.91 -14.08
CA PRO A 473 -19.74 19.27 -12.93
C PRO A 473 -19.86 20.11 -11.64
N ASN A 474 -20.10 19.45 -10.51
CA ASN A 474 -20.22 20.05 -9.18
C ASN A 474 -19.44 19.25 -8.12
N GLN A 475 -18.29 19.79 -7.71
CA GLN A 475 -17.40 19.18 -6.75
C GLN A 475 -16.84 20.30 -5.85
N GLN A 476 -17.57 20.67 -4.80
CA GLN A 476 -17.23 21.83 -3.97
C GLN A 476 -17.68 21.73 -2.53
N PHE A 477 -16.90 22.38 -1.66
CA PHE A 477 -17.26 22.63 -0.28
C PHE A 477 -17.42 24.13 -0.05
N ARG A 478 -18.37 24.50 0.81
CA ARG A 478 -18.56 25.88 1.27
C ARG A 478 -19.01 25.95 2.72
N ALA A 479 -18.57 27.00 3.39
CA ALA A 479 -19.03 27.40 4.71
C ALA A 479 -19.62 28.81 4.64
N ASP A 480 -20.84 29.00 5.15
CA ASP A 480 -21.55 30.27 5.07
C ASP A 480 -22.26 30.64 6.36
N LEU A 481 -22.49 31.95 6.54
CA LEU A 481 -23.63 32.47 7.28
C LEU A 481 -24.77 32.77 6.31
N VAL A 482 -25.88 32.06 6.45
CA VAL A 482 -27.10 32.24 5.67
C VAL A 482 -28.14 32.93 6.54
N ALA A 483 -28.96 33.82 5.96
CA ALA A 483 -30.10 34.39 6.67
C ALA A 483 -31.03 33.26 7.13
N ALA A 484 -31.42 33.25 8.42
CA ALA A 484 -32.18 32.13 8.96
C ALA A 484 -33.53 31.92 8.25
N ALA A 485 -34.19 33.00 7.84
CA ALA A 485 -35.41 32.93 7.04
C ALA A 485 -35.19 32.26 5.68
N ALA A 486 -34.08 32.57 5.00
CA ALA A 486 -33.74 31.97 3.72
C ALA A 486 -33.41 30.47 3.87
N ALA A 487 -32.56 30.13 4.85
CA ALA A 487 -32.23 28.72 5.14
C ALA A 487 -33.46 27.89 5.52
N SER A 488 -34.46 28.50 6.17
CA SER A 488 -35.73 27.83 6.49
C SER A 488 -36.62 27.59 5.27
N ALA A 489 -36.52 28.44 4.25
CA ALA A 489 -37.27 28.31 3.01
C ALA A 489 -36.61 27.32 2.05
N ASP A 490 -35.29 27.42 1.91
CA ASP A 490 -34.46 26.50 1.14
C ASP A 490 -33.06 26.41 1.79
N PRO A 491 -32.74 25.30 2.47
CA PRO A 491 -31.44 25.15 3.13
C PRO A 491 -30.27 25.02 2.13
N PHE A 492 -30.55 24.69 0.86
CA PHE A 492 -29.55 24.59 -0.22
C PHE A 492 -29.36 25.92 -0.97
N THR A 493 -30.02 27.01 -0.56
CA THR A 493 -29.91 28.30 -1.25
C THR A 493 -28.47 28.80 -1.33
N VAL A 494 -28.12 29.30 -2.50
CA VAL A 494 -26.84 29.96 -2.79
C VAL A 494 -27.06 31.35 -3.36
N ALA A 495 -28.29 31.85 -3.32
CA ALA A 495 -28.63 33.14 -3.90
C ALA A 495 -27.84 34.26 -3.19
N PRO A 496 -27.28 35.24 -3.92
CA PRO A 496 -26.47 36.30 -3.33
C PRO A 496 -27.19 37.14 -2.25
N GLY A 497 -28.53 37.16 -2.23
CA GLY A 497 -29.32 37.85 -1.21
C GLY A 497 -29.56 37.03 0.07
N ASP A 498 -29.36 35.72 0.01
CA ASP A 498 -29.64 34.80 1.12
C ASP A 498 -28.36 34.49 1.94
N VAL A 499 -27.22 34.49 1.27
CA VAL A 499 -25.89 34.30 1.87
C VAL A 499 -25.39 35.63 2.41
N LEU A 500 -25.33 35.77 3.72
CA LEU A 500 -24.93 37.01 4.40
C LEU A 500 -23.41 37.17 4.45
N LEU A 501 -22.68 36.05 4.61
CA LEU A 501 -21.23 36.00 4.59
C LEU A 501 -20.78 34.61 4.10
N ASN A 502 -19.89 34.55 3.12
CA ASN A 502 -19.19 33.33 2.75
C ASN A 502 -17.90 33.27 3.58
N LEU A 503 -17.78 32.25 4.44
CA LEU A 503 -16.62 32.05 5.32
C LEU A 503 -15.52 31.28 4.62
N TYR A 504 -15.90 30.37 3.71
CA TYR A 504 -15.00 29.59 2.88
C TYR A 504 -15.75 29.04 1.66
N GLN A 505 -15.06 28.92 0.52
CA GLN A 505 -15.53 28.16 -0.63
C GLN A 505 -14.32 27.66 -1.41
N THR A 506 -14.26 26.35 -1.67
CA THR A 506 -13.25 25.77 -2.58
C THR A 506 -13.36 26.39 -3.96
N GLN A 507 -12.24 26.60 -4.64
CA GLN A 507 -12.16 27.12 -6.00
C GLN A 507 -11.45 26.13 -6.94
N PRO A 508 -11.76 26.14 -8.24
CA PRO A 508 -10.96 25.42 -9.23
C PRO A 508 -9.48 25.78 -9.14
N GLY A 509 -8.64 24.77 -8.90
CA GLY A 509 -7.18 24.93 -8.71
C GLY A 509 -6.71 24.84 -7.26
N ASP A 510 -7.62 24.84 -6.28
CA ASP A 510 -7.25 24.57 -4.89
C ASP A 510 -6.73 23.12 -4.72
N PRO A 511 -5.82 22.86 -3.76
CA PRO A 511 -5.32 21.51 -3.50
C PRO A 511 -6.44 20.53 -3.12
N PRO A 512 -6.56 19.36 -3.77
CA PRO A 512 -7.67 18.42 -3.54
C PRO A 512 -7.65 17.78 -2.16
N VAL A 513 -6.48 17.74 -1.51
CA VAL A 513 -6.32 17.21 -0.15
C VAL A 513 -5.74 18.30 0.74
N SER A 514 -6.33 18.48 1.91
CA SER A 514 -5.81 19.29 3.00
C SER A 514 -5.75 18.47 4.29
N GLY A 515 -4.81 18.81 5.17
CA GLY A 515 -5.00 18.51 6.59
C GLY A 515 -6.11 19.38 7.19
N TYR A 516 -6.30 19.31 8.50
CA TYR A 516 -7.15 20.28 9.19
C TYR A 516 -6.50 21.68 9.17
N LEU A 517 -7.22 22.64 8.61
CA LEU A 517 -6.84 24.04 8.48
C LEU A 517 -7.80 24.90 9.30
N GLN A 518 -7.27 25.87 10.04
CA GLN A 518 -8.12 26.80 10.78
C GLN A 518 -8.69 27.87 9.83
N VAL A 519 -10.00 27.89 9.69
CA VAL A 519 -10.75 28.97 9.03
C VAL A 519 -11.26 29.92 10.11
N SER A 520 -11.12 31.23 9.90
CA SER A 520 -11.61 32.26 10.81
C SER A 520 -12.07 33.50 10.07
N ASP A 521 -13.15 34.13 10.54
CA ASP A 521 -13.69 35.35 9.94
C ASP A 521 -14.35 36.27 11.00
N ASP A 522 -14.61 37.52 10.64
CA ASP A 522 -15.29 38.52 11.45
C ASP A 522 -16.69 38.86 10.90
N ALA A 523 -17.72 38.35 11.58
CA ALA A 523 -19.13 38.60 11.33
C ALA A 523 -19.71 39.71 12.24
N SER A 524 -18.89 40.65 12.72
CA SER A 524 -19.34 41.73 13.61
C SER A 524 -20.52 42.55 13.05
N SER A 525 -20.62 42.71 11.74
CA SER A 525 -21.74 43.39 11.06
C SER A 525 -23.08 42.64 11.16
N LEU A 526 -23.05 41.35 11.49
CA LEU A 526 -24.20 40.46 11.60
C LEU A 526 -24.64 40.22 13.06
N VAL A 527 -23.92 40.77 14.05
CA VAL A 527 -24.27 40.61 15.47
C VAL A 527 -25.68 41.15 15.73
N GLY A 528 -26.49 40.34 16.41
CA GLY A 528 -27.91 40.61 16.67
C GLY A 528 -28.87 40.13 15.58
N GLN A 529 -28.36 39.69 14.43
CA GLN A 529 -29.18 39.07 13.37
C GLN A 529 -29.37 37.58 13.62
N GLU A 530 -30.45 37.03 13.07
CA GLU A 530 -30.71 35.59 13.08
C GLU A 530 -30.08 34.95 11.83
N VAL A 531 -29.09 34.09 12.06
CA VAL A 531 -28.26 33.47 11.01
C VAL A 531 -28.20 31.96 11.21
N CYS A 532 -27.92 31.24 10.14
CA CYS A 532 -27.52 29.84 10.19
C CYS A 532 -26.06 29.72 9.76
N LEU A 533 -25.22 29.13 10.63
CA LEU A 533 -23.92 28.63 10.20
C LEU A 533 -24.15 27.32 9.46
N ARG A 534 -23.72 27.27 8.20
CA ARG A 534 -23.89 26.12 7.31
C ARG A 534 -22.55 25.68 6.75
N PHE A 535 -22.28 24.39 6.86
CA PHE A 535 -21.26 23.68 6.10
C PHE A 535 -21.97 22.86 5.03
N ALA A 536 -21.55 23.00 3.78
CA ALA A 536 -22.15 22.33 2.65
C ALA A 536 -21.07 21.70 1.78
N GLU A 537 -21.30 20.46 1.41
CA GLU A 537 -20.48 19.69 0.49
C GLU A 537 -21.40 19.18 -0.62
N VAL A 538 -20.93 19.21 -1.86
CA VAL A 538 -21.63 18.65 -3.02
C VAL A 538 -20.62 17.98 -3.94
N ASP A 539 -20.96 16.78 -4.38
CA ASP A 539 -20.14 15.94 -5.24
C ASP A 539 -20.94 15.30 -6.38
N ASP A 540 -20.31 15.25 -7.55
CA ASP A 540 -20.80 14.49 -8.70
C ASP A 540 -19.67 13.91 -9.59
N LEU A 541 -18.40 14.16 -9.25
CA LEU A 541 -17.23 13.63 -9.96
C LEU A 541 -16.55 12.47 -9.24
N GLY A 542 -16.73 12.37 -7.92
CA GLY A 542 -16.13 11.33 -7.08
C GLY A 542 -16.33 11.66 -5.60
N ASN A 543 -15.91 10.75 -4.74
CA ASN A 543 -16.00 10.95 -3.29
C ASN A 543 -15.32 12.23 -2.82
N PHE A 544 -15.96 12.91 -1.87
CA PHE A 544 -15.43 14.11 -1.26
C PHE A 544 -15.67 14.10 0.25
N ASP A 545 -14.62 13.75 1.00
CA ASP A 545 -14.63 13.78 2.46
C ASP A 545 -14.31 15.21 2.94
N ALA A 546 -15.32 15.94 3.40
CA ALA A 546 -15.17 17.24 4.05
C ALA A 546 -15.39 17.07 5.56
N GLY A 547 -14.37 17.42 6.36
CA GLY A 547 -14.40 17.31 7.82
C GLY A 547 -14.44 18.68 8.50
N VAL A 548 -15.24 18.84 9.56
CA VAL A 548 -15.31 20.05 10.37
C VAL A 548 -15.19 19.70 11.85
N ASP A 549 -14.41 20.51 12.58
CA ASP A 549 -14.19 20.37 14.02
C ASP A 549 -13.83 21.71 14.73
N ASP A 550 -13.78 21.75 16.06
CA ASP A 550 -13.49 22.93 16.91
C ASP A 550 -14.25 24.20 16.45
N VAL A 551 -15.56 24.07 16.23
CA VAL A 551 -16.38 25.19 15.80
C VAL A 551 -16.53 26.18 16.96
N ARG A 552 -16.18 27.46 16.72
CA ARG A 552 -16.33 28.55 17.68
C ARG A 552 -17.24 29.61 17.09
N ILE A 553 -18.47 29.64 17.59
CA ILE A 553 -19.46 30.67 17.24
C ILE A 553 -20.45 30.81 18.41
N ASP A 554 -20.81 32.04 18.78
CA ASP A 554 -21.81 32.28 19.81
C ASP A 554 -23.19 32.54 19.18
N LEU A 555 -23.95 31.45 19.00
CA LEU A 555 -25.35 31.49 18.58
C LEU A 555 -26.27 31.26 19.77
N ARG A 556 -27.21 32.18 19.98
CA ARG A 556 -28.31 31.98 20.93
C ARG A 556 -29.50 31.37 20.22
N THR A 557 -29.88 30.15 20.62
CA THR A 557 -31.10 29.49 20.13
C THR A 557 -32.34 30.32 20.43
N VAL A 558 -33.18 30.53 19.41
CA VAL A 558 -34.49 31.14 19.56
C VAL A 558 -35.46 30.04 20.01
N ARG A 559 -35.95 30.11 21.25
CA ARG A 559 -37.02 29.21 21.69
C ARG A 559 -38.30 29.63 20.98
N THR A 560 -38.77 28.82 20.04
CA THR A 560 -40.16 28.88 19.60
C THR A 560 -41.04 28.40 20.76
N HIS A 561 -42.04 29.21 21.11
CA HIS A 561 -43.02 28.92 22.16
C HIS A 561 -44.10 27.96 21.68
#